data_AF-A0A4Y3M2A6-F1
#
_entry.id   AF-A0A4Y3M2A6-F1
#
_cell.length_a   1.000
_cell.length_b   1.000
_cell.length_c   1.000
_cell.angle_alpha   90.00
_cell.angle_beta   90.00
_cell.angle_gamma   90.00
#
_symmetry.space_group_name_H-M   'P 1'
#
loop_
_entity.id
_entity.type
_entity.pdbx_description
1 polymer ?
#
loop_
_entity_poly.entity_id
_entity_poly.type
_entity_poly.pdbx_seq_one_letter_code
_entity_poly.pdbx_strand_id
1 'polypeptide(L)'
;MSDLIAQNLISGNLAAIRHRIAQACEKAGRAEADVSLVAVSKFHPIGSIEAALKAGQRLFGENRVQEAASKFPELRKTFPDLRLHIIGGLQTNKAAEACQIADMIESPDRPSLSDAIEKGAQKAGRLPELLVQVNTGDEPQKSGVPREEANAFIEASLERFGPKVRGLMCIPPRRRRPCTAFPSAARHEPAARPAGALDGNVRGF
;
A
#
# COMPACT_ATOMS: atom_id res chain seq x y z
N MET A 1 12.98 30.98 -3.37
CA MET A 1 14.02 30.54 -2.40
C MET A 1 13.50 29.44 -1.47
N SER A 2 12.32 29.61 -0.87
CA SER A 2 11.66 28.61 0.00
C SER A 2 11.45 27.25 -0.66
N ASP A 3 10.98 27.24 -1.91
CA ASP A 3 10.60 26.00 -2.60
C ASP A 3 11.80 25.14 -2.97
N LEU A 4 12.94 25.78 -3.28
CA LEU A 4 14.20 25.08 -3.55
C LEU A 4 14.78 24.45 -2.27
N ILE A 5 14.63 25.13 -1.13
CA ILE A 5 15.02 24.57 0.18
C ILE A 5 14.14 23.37 0.53
N ALA A 6 12.82 23.48 0.36
CA ALA A 6 11.90 22.36 0.60
C ALA A 6 12.19 21.17 -0.33
N GLN A 7 12.47 21.43 -1.61
CA GLN A 7 12.88 20.39 -2.57
C GLN A 7 14.19 19.70 -2.15
N ASN A 8 15.21 20.47 -1.76
CA ASN A 8 16.49 19.92 -1.31
C ASN A 8 16.34 19.08 -0.03
N LEU A 9 15.52 19.52 0.92
CA LEU A 9 15.24 18.77 2.14
C LEU A 9 14.53 17.44 1.83
N ILE A 10 13.51 17.44 0.99
CA ILE A 10 12.77 16.23 0.61
C ILE A 10 13.68 15.25 -0.14
N SER A 11 14.48 15.75 -1.09
CA SER A 11 15.45 14.95 -1.84
C SER A 11 16.48 14.30 -0.91
N GLY A 12 17.08 15.08 -0.01
CA GLY A 12 18.05 14.57 0.97
C GLY A 12 17.45 13.52 1.91
N ASN A 13 16.22 13.73 2.38
CA ASN A 13 15.51 12.76 3.22
C ASN A 13 15.22 11.46 2.47
N LEU A 14 14.77 11.54 1.21
CA LEU A 14 14.53 10.35 0.38
C LEU A 14 15.83 9.57 0.15
N ALA A 15 16.93 10.24 -0.14
CA ALA A 15 18.24 9.60 -0.31
C ALA A 15 18.68 8.88 0.98
N ALA A 16 18.55 9.54 2.15
CA ALA A 16 18.89 8.95 3.43
C ALA A 16 18.02 7.73 3.77
N ILE A 17 16.72 7.76 3.46
CA ILE A 17 15.80 6.63 3.69
C ILE A 17 16.14 5.46 2.74
N ARG A 18 16.40 5.73 1.46
CA ARG A 18 16.81 4.70 0.50
C ARG A 18 18.11 4.02 0.92
N HIS A 19 19.09 4.78 1.39
CA HIS A 19 20.33 4.23 1.94
C HIS A 19 20.09 3.32 3.15
N ARG A 20 19.20 3.72 4.07
CA ARG A 20 18.83 2.88 5.22
C ARG A 20 18.11 1.59 4.81
N ILE A 21 17.28 1.63 3.76
CA ILE A 21 16.63 0.45 3.20
C ILE A 21 17.69 -0.50 2.62
N ALA A 22 18.63 0.02 1.83
CA ALA A 22 19.73 -0.76 1.26
C ALA A 22 20.52 -1.51 2.34
N GLN A 23 20.96 -0.79 3.39
CA GLN A 23 21.68 -1.39 4.51
C GLN A 23 20.86 -2.43 5.27
N ALA A 24 19.54 -2.24 5.38
CA ALA A 24 18.67 -3.22 6.04
C ALA A 24 18.49 -4.48 5.18
N CYS A 25 18.38 -4.34 3.86
CA CYS A 25 18.27 -5.45 2.92
C CYS A 25 19.56 -6.29 2.92
N GLU A 26 20.73 -5.63 2.88
CA GLU A 26 22.03 -6.29 2.98
C GLU A 26 22.17 -7.12 4.26
N LYS A 27 21.84 -6.52 5.42
CA LYS A 27 21.88 -7.22 6.72
C LYS A 27 20.91 -8.40 6.79
N ALA A 28 19.80 -8.34 6.06
CA ALA A 28 18.80 -9.39 6.00
C ALA A 28 19.05 -10.43 4.89
N GLY A 29 20.09 -10.26 4.06
CA GLY A 29 20.34 -11.13 2.91
C GLY A 29 19.24 -11.06 1.84
N ARG A 30 18.59 -9.91 1.69
CA ARG A 30 17.49 -9.68 0.74
C ARG A 30 17.91 -8.73 -0.38
N ALA A 31 17.29 -8.87 -1.55
CA ALA A 31 17.49 -7.91 -2.63
C ALA A 31 16.73 -6.61 -2.32
N GLU A 32 17.33 -5.45 -2.61
CA GLU A 32 16.65 -4.16 -2.44
C GLU A 32 15.36 -4.05 -3.25
N ALA A 33 15.33 -4.69 -4.42
CA ALA A 33 14.15 -4.74 -5.30
C ALA A 33 12.92 -5.40 -4.65
N ASP A 34 13.11 -6.19 -3.59
CA ASP A 34 12.02 -6.81 -2.82
C ASP A 34 11.32 -5.82 -1.87
N VAL A 35 11.83 -4.59 -1.73
CA VAL A 35 11.32 -3.58 -0.80
C VAL A 35 10.93 -2.31 -1.55
N SER A 36 9.66 -1.94 -1.44
CA SER A 36 9.14 -0.68 -1.98
C SER A 36 9.06 0.39 -0.90
N LEU A 37 9.60 1.59 -1.18
CA LEU A 37 9.40 2.77 -0.34
C LEU A 37 8.10 3.47 -0.73
N VAL A 38 7.10 3.46 0.18
CA VAL A 38 5.86 4.24 0.05
C VAL A 38 6.02 5.57 0.79
N ALA A 39 5.92 6.70 0.07
CA ALA A 39 5.94 8.02 0.69
C ALA A 39 4.53 8.42 1.15
N VAL A 40 4.32 8.51 2.47
CA VAL A 40 3.01 8.88 3.03
C VAL A 40 2.84 10.40 2.95
N SER A 41 1.91 10.88 2.12
CA SER A 41 1.74 12.31 1.80
C SER A 41 0.52 12.97 2.46
N LYS A 42 -0.15 12.27 3.38
CA LYS A 42 -1.28 12.82 4.15
C LYS A 42 -0.88 14.14 4.82
N PHE A 43 -1.77 15.13 4.78
CA PHE A 43 -1.53 16.49 5.31
C PHE A 43 -0.42 17.30 4.63
N HIS A 44 0.29 16.77 3.62
CA HIS A 44 1.27 17.53 2.87
C HIS A 44 0.64 18.28 1.68
N PRO A 45 1.08 19.52 1.40
CA PRO A 45 0.63 20.27 0.23
C PRO A 45 1.13 19.63 -1.07
N ILE A 46 0.48 19.94 -2.18
CA ILE A 46 0.82 19.38 -3.51
C ILE A 46 2.28 19.63 -3.89
N GLY A 47 2.83 20.81 -3.56
CA GLY A 47 4.23 21.14 -3.84
C GLY A 47 5.25 20.22 -3.16
N SER A 48 4.93 19.64 -2.01
CA SER A 48 5.79 18.63 -1.37
C SER A 48 5.74 17.29 -2.12
N ILE A 49 4.59 16.92 -2.67
CA ILE A 49 4.43 15.72 -3.50
C ILE A 49 5.20 15.90 -4.81
N GLU A 50 5.08 17.06 -5.45
CA GLU A 50 5.84 17.41 -6.66
C GLU A 50 7.36 17.42 -6.40
N ALA A 51 7.80 17.95 -5.26
CA ALA A 51 9.21 17.90 -4.87
C ALA A 51 9.71 16.44 -4.74
N ALA A 52 8.93 15.57 -4.10
CA ALA A 52 9.25 14.15 -4.00
C ALA A 52 9.25 13.46 -5.39
N LEU A 53 8.31 13.80 -6.26
CA LEU A 53 8.26 13.31 -7.65
C LEU A 53 9.49 13.74 -8.44
N LYS A 54 9.91 15.00 -8.34
CA LYS A 54 11.14 15.50 -8.97
C LYS A 54 12.40 14.82 -8.41
N ALA A 55 12.39 14.42 -7.15
CA ALA A 55 13.46 13.62 -6.52
C ALA A 55 13.38 12.10 -6.86
N GLY A 56 12.51 11.70 -7.79
CA GLY A 56 12.42 10.31 -8.25
C GLY A 56 11.56 9.40 -7.37
N GLN A 57 10.79 9.93 -6.42
CA GLN A 57 9.77 9.13 -5.73
C GLN A 57 8.58 8.92 -6.67
N ARG A 58 8.03 7.71 -6.72
CA ARG A 58 6.87 7.39 -7.57
C ARG A 58 5.71 6.78 -6.81
N LEU A 59 5.97 6.13 -5.69
CA LEU A 59 4.96 5.43 -4.92
C LEU A 59 4.55 6.26 -3.69
N PHE A 60 3.27 6.60 -3.60
CA PHE A 60 2.70 7.41 -2.53
C PHE A 60 1.57 6.70 -1.80
N GLY A 61 1.41 7.02 -0.53
CA GLY A 61 0.34 6.51 0.33
C GLY A 61 -0.52 7.64 0.88
N GLU A 62 -1.84 7.54 0.72
CA GLU A 62 -2.82 8.48 1.27
C GLU A 62 -3.79 7.80 2.23
N ASN A 63 -4.16 8.53 3.28
CA ASN A 63 -5.11 8.03 4.27
C ASN A 63 -6.57 8.28 3.88
N ARG A 64 -6.84 9.34 3.11
CA ARG A 64 -8.20 9.79 2.80
C ARG A 64 -8.40 9.89 1.31
N VAL A 65 -9.43 9.19 0.81
CA VAL A 65 -9.75 9.13 -0.63
C VAL A 65 -10.00 10.52 -1.21
N GLN A 66 -10.67 11.41 -0.48
CA GLN A 66 -11.01 12.76 -0.97
C GLN A 66 -9.77 13.66 -1.10
N GLU A 67 -8.84 13.56 -0.14
CA GLU A 67 -7.55 14.27 -0.24
C GLU A 67 -6.75 13.75 -1.42
N ALA A 68 -6.78 12.43 -1.66
CA ALA A 68 -6.10 11.83 -2.80
C ALA A 68 -6.74 12.23 -4.14
N ALA A 69 -8.06 12.20 -4.23
CA ALA A 69 -8.83 12.53 -5.43
C ALA A 69 -8.61 13.98 -5.89
N SER A 70 -8.37 14.91 -4.95
CA SER A 70 -8.10 16.32 -5.28
C SER A 70 -6.67 16.59 -5.78
N LYS A 71 -5.71 15.68 -5.54
CA LYS A 71 -4.28 15.90 -5.86
C LYS A 71 -3.76 15.01 -7.00
N PHE A 72 -4.00 13.71 -6.88
CA PHE A 72 -3.27 12.70 -7.66
C PHE A 72 -3.68 12.59 -9.13
N PRO A 73 -4.97 12.74 -9.52
CA PRO A 73 -5.35 12.69 -10.93
C PRO A 73 -4.63 13.73 -11.80
N GLU A 74 -4.47 14.97 -11.29
CA GLU A 74 -3.73 16.01 -12.00
C GLU A 74 -2.23 15.72 -12.03
N LEU A 75 -1.64 15.27 -10.92
CA LEU A 75 -0.23 14.89 -10.87
C LEU A 75 0.13 13.77 -11.86
N ARG A 76 -0.76 12.79 -12.05
CA ARG A 76 -0.55 11.68 -13.01
C ARG A 76 -0.46 12.14 -14.46
N LYS A 77 -1.05 13.29 -14.82
CA LYS A 77 -0.90 13.85 -16.19
C LYS A 77 0.55 14.23 -16.48
N THR A 78 1.27 14.69 -15.46
CA THR A 78 2.68 15.08 -15.56
C THR A 78 3.64 13.91 -15.24
N PHE A 79 3.24 13.02 -14.34
CA PHE A 79 4.03 11.89 -13.88
C PHE A 79 3.25 10.58 -14.10
N PRO A 80 3.24 10.02 -15.31
CA PRO A 80 2.38 8.88 -15.66
C PRO A 80 2.77 7.57 -14.96
N ASP A 81 4.01 7.49 -14.45
CA ASP A 81 4.53 6.37 -13.66
C ASP A 81 4.28 6.51 -12.14
N LEU A 82 3.58 7.58 -11.71
CA LEU A 82 3.13 7.74 -10.34
C LEU A 82 2.18 6.61 -9.96
N ARG A 83 2.40 6.03 -8.78
CA ARG A 83 1.50 5.08 -8.13
C ARG A 83 0.98 5.59 -6.80
N LEU A 84 -0.29 5.35 -6.52
CA LEU A 84 -1.01 5.76 -5.31
C LEU A 84 -1.60 4.55 -4.60
N HIS A 85 -1.29 4.41 -3.32
CA HIS A 85 -1.90 3.47 -2.41
C HIS A 85 -2.86 4.19 -1.45
N ILE A 86 -4.04 3.63 -1.21
CA ILE A 86 -4.92 4.04 -0.12
C ILE A 86 -4.60 3.16 1.09
N ILE A 87 -3.95 3.76 2.07
CA ILE A 87 -3.39 3.05 3.25
C ILE A 87 -4.21 3.30 4.53
N GLY A 88 -5.12 4.28 4.49
CA GLY A 88 -6.06 4.55 5.58
C GLY A 88 -7.33 3.70 5.45
N GLY A 89 -8.05 3.53 6.57
CA GLY A 89 -9.31 2.81 6.59
C GLY A 89 -10.30 3.34 5.56
N LEU A 90 -10.75 2.46 4.66
CA LEU A 90 -11.68 2.82 3.59
C LEU A 90 -13.14 2.75 4.04
N GLN A 91 -13.83 3.87 3.88
CA GLN A 91 -15.29 3.95 4.06
C GLN A 91 -15.99 3.33 2.84
N THR A 92 -17.04 2.55 3.06
CA THR A 92 -17.76 1.81 2.00
C THR A 92 -18.32 2.74 0.91
N ASN A 93 -18.86 3.90 1.31
CA ASN A 93 -19.37 4.92 0.38
C ASN A 93 -18.28 5.60 -0.47
N LYS A 94 -16.99 5.35 -0.19
CA LYS A 94 -15.84 5.88 -0.93
C LYS A 94 -15.10 4.84 -1.76
N ALA A 95 -15.58 3.58 -1.75
CA ALA A 95 -14.94 2.50 -2.48
C ALA A 95 -14.88 2.72 -4.00
N ALA A 96 -15.93 3.29 -4.61
CA ALA A 96 -15.93 3.58 -6.04
C ALA A 96 -14.87 4.63 -6.42
N GLU A 97 -14.80 5.73 -5.67
CA GLU A 97 -13.80 6.79 -5.86
C GLU A 97 -12.38 6.26 -5.64
N ALA A 98 -12.17 5.44 -4.60
CA ALA A 98 -10.90 4.77 -4.36
C ALA A 98 -10.51 3.84 -5.53
N CYS A 99 -11.45 3.07 -6.07
CA CYS A 99 -11.21 2.21 -7.23
C CYS A 99 -10.77 3.01 -8.45
N GLN A 100 -11.32 4.21 -8.67
CA GLN A 100 -10.94 5.07 -9.79
C GLN A 100 -9.51 5.60 -9.68
N ILE A 101 -9.06 6.02 -8.49
CA ILE A 101 -7.81 6.78 -8.35
C ILE A 101 -6.59 5.97 -7.86
N ALA A 102 -6.80 4.86 -7.15
CA ALA A 102 -5.74 4.16 -6.42
C ALA A 102 -5.18 2.97 -7.18
N ASP A 103 -3.87 2.76 -7.23
CA ASP A 103 -3.30 1.52 -7.76
C ASP A 103 -3.43 0.35 -6.77
N MET A 104 -3.45 0.65 -5.47
CA MET A 104 -3.64 -0.33 -4.41
C MET A 104 -4.52 0.20 -3.28
N ILE A 105 -5.31 -0.68 -2.66
CA ILE A 105 -6.03 -0.42 -1.40
C ILE A 105 -5.50 -1.41 -0.35
N GLU A 106 -4.93 -0.90 0.73
CA GLU A 106 -4.25 -1.72 1.74
C GLU A 106 -5.07 -1.98 3.01
N SER A 107 -6.33 -1.51 3.02
CA SER A 107 -7.21 -1.55 4.18
C SER A 107 -8.46 -2.47 4.12
N PRO A 108 -8.68 -3.38 3.13
CA PRO A 108 -9.73 -4.39 3.24
C PRO A 108 -9.65 -5.18 4.55
N ASP A 109 -10.67 -5.03 5.41
CA ASP A 109 -10.67 -5.59 6.77
C ASP A 109 -12.00 -6.21 7.21
N ARG A 110 -13.03 -6.21 6.36
CA ARG A 110 -14.37 -6.73 6.69
C ARG A 110 -15.20 -7.04 5.44
N PRO A 111 -16.18 -7.97 5.52
CA PRO A 111 -16.98 -8.37 4.35
C PRO A 111 -17.72 -7.22 3.66
N SER A 112 -18.30 -6.31 4.45
CA SER A 112 -19.04 -5.16 3.90
C SER A 112 -18.15 -4.20 3.10
N LEU A 113 -16.85 -4.12 3.42
CA LEU A 113 -15.89 -3.35 2.63
C LEU A 113 -15.53 -4.09 1.34
N SER A 114 -15.36 -5.40 1.38
CA SER A 114 -15.16 -6.21 0.16
C SER A 114 -16.36 -6.07 -0.80
N ASP A 115 -17.59 -6.10 -0.30
CA ASP A 115 -18.79 -5.87 -1.13
C ASP A 115 -18.79 -4.48 -1.76
N ALA A 116 -18.35 -3.46 -1.02
CA ALA A 116 -18.28 -2.10 -1.51
C ALA A 116 -17.18 -1.91 -2.56
N ILE A 117 -16.02 -2.56 -2.39
CA ILE A 117 -14.90 -2.55 -3.34
C ILE A 117 -15.33 -3.23 -4.64
N GLU A 118 -15.99 -4.38 -4.58
CA GLU A 118 -16.48 -5.09 -5.77
C GLU A 118 -17.45 -4.20 -6.58
N LYS A 119 -18.49 -3.67 -5.92
CA LYS A 119 -19.46 -2.75 -6.56
C LYS A 119 -18.77 -1.47 -7.05
N GLY A 120 -17.79 -0.97 -6.31
CA GLY A 120 -16.99 0.20 -6.68
C GLY A 120 -16.15 -0.05 -7.93
N ALA A 121 -15.52 -1.22 -8.02
CA ALA A 121 -14.71 -1.63 -9.15
C ALA A 121 -15.54 -1.83 -10.42
N GLN A 122 -16.74 -2.42 -10.30
CA GLN A 122 -17.69 -2.52 -11.41
C GLN A 122 -18.07 -1.13 -11.95
N LYS A 123 -18.36 -0.17 -11.06
CA LYS A 123 -18.67 1.22 -11.46
C LYS A 123 -17.48 1.95 -12.06
N ALA A 124 -16.27 1.69 -11.57
CA ALA A 124 -15.05 2.31 -12.06
C ALA A 124 -14.51 1.67 -13.34
N GLY A 125 -14.97 0.47 -13.70
CA GLY A 125 -14.40 -0.34 -14.79
C GLY A 125 -13.01 -0.90 -14.48
N ARG A 126 -12.57 -0.88 -13.22
CA ARG A 126 -11.24 -1.35 -12.79
C ARG A 126 -11.19 -1.70 -11.31
N LEU A 127 -10.35 -2.68 -10.98
CA LEU A 127 -10.06 -3.12 -9.61
C LEU A 127 -8.58 -2.84 -9.29
N PRO A 128 -8.29 -1.97 -8.29
CA PRO A 128 -6.96 -1.83 -7.70
C PRO A 128 -6.41 -3.16 -7.18
N GLU A 129 -5.10 -3.22 -6.98
CA GLU A 129 -4.53 -4.28 -6.15
C GLU A 129 -4.99 -4.12 -4.69
N LEU A 130 -5.05 -5.23 -3.96
CA LEU A 130 -5.57 -5.28 -2.60
C LEU A 130 -4.56 -5.93 -1.67
N LEU A 131 -4.37 -5.35 -0.48
CA LEU A 131 -3.76 -6.05 0.66
C LEU A 131 -4.81 -6.21 1.75
N VAL A 132 -4.93 -7.40 2.33
CA VAL A 132 -5.83 -7.62 3.46
C VAL A 132 -5.19 -7.09 4.73
N GLN A 133 -5.88 -6.17 5.43
CA GLN A 133 -5.38 -5.62 6.68
C GLN A 133 -5.71 -6.57 7.84
N VAL A 134 -4.67 -7.08 8.51
CA VAL A 134 -4.80 -7.98 9.67
C VAL A 134 -4.39 -7.24 10.95
N ASN A 135 -5.20 -7.36 11.98
CA ASN A 135 -4.89 -6.87 13.31
C ASN A 135 -3.97 -7.87 14.02
N THR A 136 -2.66 -7.57 14.05
CA THR A 136 -1.64 -8.42 14.69
C THR A 136 -1.38 -8.07 16.16
N GLY A 137 -2.06 -7.04 16.68
CA GLY A 137 -1.88 -6.55 18.04
C GLY A 137 -2.86 -7.11 19.07
N ASP A 138 -3.86 -7.89 18.63
CA ASP A 138 -5.00 -8.36 19.42
C ASP A 138 -5.66 -7.21 20.21
N GLU A 139 -5.68 -6.01 19.62
CA GLU A 139 -6.27 -4.81 20.20
C GLU A 139 -7.64 -4.57 19.51
N PRO A 140 -8.77 -4.94 20.14
CA PRO A 140 -10.09 -4.95 19.48
C PRO A 140 -10.52 -3.58 18.92
N GLN A 141 -9.96 -2.51 19.46
CA GLN A 141 -10.20 -1.12 19.05
C GLN A 141 -9.45 -0.71 17.77
N LYS A 142 -8.58 -1.56 17.19
CA LYS A 142 -7.77 -1.24 16.01
C LYS A 142 -8.33 -1.90 14.76
N SER A 143 -8.27 -1.17 13.64
CA SER A 143 -8.68 -1.66 12.32
C SER A 143 -7.87 -2.87 11.85
N GLY A 144 -8.52 -3.73 11.08
CA GLY A 144 -7.96 -4.99 10.59
C GLY A 144 -8.77 -6.21 11.06
N VAL A 145 -8.73 -7.27 10.26
CA VAL A 145 -9.35 -8.57 10.59
C VAL A 145 -8.66 -9.14 11.84
N PRO A 146 -9.42 -9.63 12.84
CA PRO A 146 -8.86 -10.38 13.95
C PRO A 146 -7.99 -11.54 13.47
N ARG A 147 -6.92 -11.89 14.17
CA ARG A 147 -5.95 -12.89 13.71
C ARG A 147 -6.61 -14.27 13.51
N GLU A 148 -7.55 -14.61 14.37
CA GLU A 148 -8.35 -15.84 14.35
C GLU A 148 -9.28 -15.93 13.13
N GLU A 149 -9.75 -14.79 12.62
CA GLU A 149 -10.62 -14.70 11.43
C GLU A 149 -9.82 -14.46 10.14
N ALA A 150 -8.54 -14.14 10.24
CA ALA A 150 -7.72 -13.70 9.12
C ALA A 150 -7.65 -14.73 7.99
N ASN A 151 -7.43 -16.02 8.29
CA ASN A 151 -7.35 -17.05 7.26
C ASN A 151 -8.65 -17.14 6.44
N ALA A 152 -9.80 -17.21 7.11
CA ALA A 152 -11.10 -17.29 6.44
C ALA A 152 -11.37 -16.04 5.59
N PHE A 153 -11.02 -14.85 6.09
CA PHE A 153 -11.20 -13.62 5.32
C PHE A 153 -10.25 -13.52 4.11
N ILE A 154 -9.01 -14.01 4.25
CA ILE A 154 -8.03 -14.07 3.15
C ILE A 154 -8.54 -15.02 2.06
N GLU A 155 -8.99 -16.22 2.42
CA GLU A 155 -9.55 -17.21 1.49
C GLU A 155 -10.75 -16.62 0.73
N ALA A 156 -11.72 -16.05 1.45
CA ALA A 156 -12.87 -15.39 0.84
C ALA A 156 -12.46 -14.21 -0.08
N SER A 157 -11.41 -13.46 0.28
CA SER A 157 -10.89 -12.37 -0.56
C SER A 157 -10.20 -12.89 -1.82
N LEU A 158 -9.46 -14.00 -1.72
CA LEU A 158 -8.82 -14.66 -2.85
C LEU A 158 -9.86 -15.25 -3.82
N GLU A 159 -10.90 -15.90 -3.31
CA GLU A 159 -12.00 -16.40 -4.14
C GLU A 159 -12.72 -15.27 -4.88
N ARG A 160 -12.94 -14.14 -4.19
CA ARG A 160 -13.68 -13.00 -4.74
C ARG A 160 -12.87 -12.17 -5.75
N PHE A 161 -11.63 -11.86 -5.41
CA PHE A 161 -10.82 -10.88 -6.17
C PHE A 161 -9.64 -11.52 -6.92
N GLY A 162 -9.40 -12.82 -6.70
CA GLY A 162 -8.37 -13.60 -7.39
C GLY A 162 -6.98 -12.95 -7.28
N PRO A 163 -6.26 -12.79 -8.40
CA PRO A 163 -4.87 -12.32 -8.40
C PRO A 163 -4.73 -10.84 -8.00
N LYS A 164 -5.84 -10.12 -7.80
CA LYS A 164 -5.80 -8.74 -7.29
C LYS A 164 -5.48 -8.66 -5.82
N VAL A 165 -5.67 -9.74 -5.05
CA VAL A 165 -5.14 -9.83 -3.68
C VAL A 165 -3.65 -10.14 -3.75
N ARG A 166 -2.83 -9.16 -3.36
CA ARG A 166 -1.37 -9.21 -3.50
C ARG A 166 -0.64 -9.59 -2.22
N GLY A 167 -1.34 -9.64 -1.09
CA GLY A 167 -0.76 -10.00 0.20
C GLY A 167 -1.50 -9.40 1.38
N LEU A 168 -0.76 -9.16 2.46
CA LEU A 168 -1.27 -8.62 3.71
C LEU A 168 -0.70 -7.24 4.04
N MET A 169 -1.43 -6.51 4.87
CA MET A 169 -1.00 -5.29 5.52
C MET A 169 -1.24 -5.43 7.03
N CYS A 170 -0.36 -4.87 7.85
CA CYS A 170 -0.61 -4.76 9.28
C CYS A 170 0.02 -3.50 9.85
N ILE A 171 -0.57 -2.97 10.92
CA ILE A 171 0.01 -1.86 11.68
C ILE A 171 0.35 -2.41 13.07
N PRO A 172 1.64 -2.69 13.36
CA PRO A 172 2.02 -3.26 14.64
C PRO A 172 1.80 -2.27 15.79
N PRO A 173 1.52 -2.75 17.02
CA PRO A 173 1.43 -1.90 18.19
C PRO A 173 2.75 -1.17 18.48
N ARG A 174 2.65 0.10 18.87
CA ARG A 174 3.79 1.03 19.09
C ARG A 174 4.88 0.53 20.04
N ARG A 175 4.62 -0.47 20.90
CA ARG A 175 5.50 -0.89 22.00
C ARG A 175 5.88 -2.38 21.99
N ARG A 176 5.56 -3.15 20.95
CA ARG A 176 6.00 -4.56 20.86
C ARG A 176 7.11 -4.71 19.83
N ARG A 177 8.02 -5.67 20.08
CA ARG A 177 8.94 -6.19 19.05
C ARG A 177 8.12 -6.63 17.83
N PRO A 178 8.66 -6.57 16.60
CA PRO A 178 7.99 -7.11 15.41
C PRO A 178 7.50 -8.52 15.73
N CYS A 179 6.18 -8.73 15.72
CA CYS A 179 5.62 -10.04 16.02
C CYS A 179 5.78 -10.92 14.78
N THR A 180 6.37 -12.10 14.96
CA THR A 180 6.68 -13.06 13.88
C THR A 180 5.48 -13.82 13.34
N ALA A 181 4.29 -13.62 13.90
CA ALA A 181 3.10 -14.40 13.58
C ALA A 181 2.23 -13.70 12.53
N PHE A 182 2.54 -13.90 11.25
CA PHE A 182 1.56 -13.69 10.19
C PHE A 182 0.73 -14.97 9.98
N PRO A 183 -0.56 -14.86 9.60
CA PRO A 183 -1.39 -16.02 9.29
C PRO A 183 -0.77 -16.91 8.20
N SER A 184 -0.92 -18.23 8.31
CA SER A 184 -0.31 -19.22 7.40
C SER A 184 -0.76 -19.07 5.95
N ALA A 185 -2.00 -18.62 5.71
CA ALA A 185 -2.57 -18.42 4.37
C ALA A 185 -1.82 -17.34 3.56
N ALA A 186 -1.05 -16.46 4.20
CA ALA A 186 -0.21 -15.49 3.53
C ALA A 186 1.04 -16.09 2.86
N ARG A 187 1.28 -17.39 3.02
CA ARG A 187 2.34 -18.15 2.32
C ARG A 187 1.91 -18.66 0.95
N HIS A 188 0.73 -18.28 0.45
CA HIS A 188 0.32 -18.62 -0.91
C HIS A 188 1.20 -17.88 -1.94
N GLU A 189 2.11 -18.63 -2.58
CA GLU A 189 2.75 -18.21 -3.83
C GLU A 189 1.67 -18.05 -4.91
N PRO A 190 1.62 -16.90 -5.62
CA PRO A 190 0.79 -16.81 -6.81
C PRO A 190 1.35 -17.75 -7.88
N ALA A 191 0.50 -18.64 -8.38
CA ALA A 191 0.82 -19.51 -9.51
C ALA A 191 1.32 -18.68 -10.72
N ALA A 192 2.45 -19.13 -11.27
CA ALA A 192 3.08 -18.77 -12.55
C ALA A 192 2.65 -17.44 -13.21
N ARG A 193 3.52 -16.43 -13.11
CA ARG A 193 3.42 -15.18 -13.88
C ARG A 193 3.93 -15.40 -15.32
N PRO A 194 3.39 -14.71 -16.34
CA PRO A 194 3.92 -14.77 -17.70
C PRO A 194 5.37 -14.28 -17.75
N ALA A 195 6.20 -14.98 -18.53
CA ALA A 195 7.62 -14.71 -18.68
C ALA A 195 7.87 -13.28 -19.21
N GLY A 196 8.58 -12.45 -18.43
CA GLY A 196 8.95 -11.08 -18.81
C GLY A 196 8.97 -10.04 -17.69
N ALA A 197 8.51 -10.36 -16.48
CA ALA A 197 8.63 -9.47 -15.31
C ALA A 197 9.89 -9.82 -14.50
N LEU A 198 10.82 -8.86 -14.41
CA LEU A 198 12.10 -9.00 -13.71
C LEU A 198 11.90 -9.38 -12.24
N ASP A 199 12.84 -10.22 -11.78
CA ASP A 199 12.85 -10.99 -10.54
C ASP A 199 12.57 -10.18 -9.26
N GLY A 200 11.77 -10.76 -8.36
CA GLY A 200 11.50 -10.24 -7.02
C GLY A 200 10.67 -11.24 -6.23
N ASN A 201 11.38 -12.17 -5.58
CA ASN A 201 10.82 -13.34 -4.91
C ASN A 201 10.45 -12.97 -3.47
N VAL A 202 9.19 -13.20 -3.07
CA VAL A 202 8.72 -12.97 -1.69
C VAL A 202 9.28 -14.09 -0.81
N ARG A 203 10.44 -13.85 -0.19
CA ARG A 203 10.90 -14.65 0.96
C ARG A 203 10.58 -13.91 2.24
N GLY A 204 9.99 -14.65 3.18
CA GLY A 204 9.46 -14.16 4.45
C GLY A 204 10.48 -13.37 5.27
N PHE A 205 9.94 -12.46 6.09
CA PHE A 205 10.66 -11.70 7.11
C PHE A 205 11.27 -12.62 8.17
#